data_AF-A0A1A8GG59-F1
#
_entry.id   AF-A0A1A8GG59-F1
#
_cell.length_a   1.000
_cell.length_b   1.000
_cell.length_c   1.000
_cell.angle_alpha   90.00
_cell.angle_beta   90.00
_cell.angle_gamma   90.00
#
_symmetry.space_group_name_H-M   'P 1'
#
loop_
_entity.id
_entity.type
_entity.pdbx_description
1 polymer ?
#
loop_
_entity_poly.entity_id
_entity_poly.type
_entity_poly.pdbx_seq_one_letter_code
_entity_poly.pdbx_strand_id
1 'polypeptide(L)'
;LIFRSHGGNTRLLVGATYTGAGTQFFPKNHSKEDLRFENTPEIAIRSLNIKDLSRLFTYDINPSEDNVFKIKQEVKPKNKLNFVHAFIQKTYSYIAFNNDAKMGHKESQPNSMLSRICLDTESRRKSSGPDSRKLTESYIQMPLQCGSNGDIYNRLLSVYPAEIQAGPGRGPESYLFGVFSKADRESALCAFRFRDIEEEIRQARRNCSNSPSSDVQ
;
A
#
# COMPACT_ATOMS: atom_id res chain seq x y z
N LEU A 1 10.66 -1.01 -0.02
CA LEU A 1 10.98 0.28 0.64
C LEU A 1 11.80 0.02 1.88
N ILE A 2 13.00 0.60 1.98
CA ILE A 2 13.88 0.48 3.16
C ILE A 2 13.63 1.67 4.08
N PHE A 3 13.47 1.43 5.37
CA PHE A 3 13.29 2.47 6.38
C PHE A 3 13.96 2.08 7.70
N ARG A 4 14.11 3.03 8.62
CA ARG A 4 14.63 2.76 9.97
C ARG A 4 13.51 2.85 10.98
N SER A 5 13.43 1.87 11.89
CA SER A 5 12.52 1.92 13.03
C SER A 5 13.13 2.67 14.21
N HIS A 6 12.33 2.90 15.24
CA HIS A 6 12.80 3.24 16.57
C HIS A 6 13.94 2.30 17.01
N GLY A 7 15.02 2.85 17.55
CA GLY A 7 16.24 2.10 17.90
C GLY A 7 17.24 1.92 16.75
N GLY A 8 16.99 2.51 15.57
CA GLY A 8 17.94 2.54 14.45
C GLY A 8 18.01 1.25 13.63
N ASN A 9 17.16 0.26 13.92
CA ASN A 9 17.09 -0.99 13.17
C ASN A 9 16.55 -0.74 11.75
N THR A 10 17.25 -1.30 10.76
CA THR A 10 16.82 -1.22 9.36
C THR A 10 15.74 -2.25 9.07
N ARG A 11 14.66 -1.82 8.45
CA ARG A 11 13.50 -2.63 8.07
C ARG A 11 13.19 -2.49 6.58
N LEU A 12 12.48 -3.49 6.06
CA LEU A 12 12.05 -3.59 4.68
C LEU A 12 10.53 -3.75 4.61
N LEU A 13 9.84 -2.76 4.05
CA LEU A 13 8.45 -2.88 3.64
C LEU A 13 8.40 -3.42 2.20
N VAL A 14 7.69 -4.53 2.00
CA VAL A 14 7.54 -5.21 0.71
C VAL A 14 6.08 -5.32 0.35
N GLY A 15 5.74 -4.90 -0.87
CA GLY A 15 4.50 -5.27 -1.55
C GLY A 15 4.83 -6.34 -2.60
N ALA A 16 4.14 -7.48 -2.58
CA ALA A 16 4.40 -8.60 -3.47
C ALA A 16 3.12 -9.05 -4.19
N THR A 17 3.15 -9.00 -5.52
CA THR A 17 2.07 -9.49 -6.37
C THR A 17 1.99 -11.02 -6.28
N TYR A 18 0.79 -11.58 -6.16
CA TYR A 18 0.61 -13.02 -6.21
C TYR A 18 1.08 -13.58 -7.56
N THR A 19 2.05 -14.50 -7.51
CA THR A 19 2.60 -15.22 -8.66
C THR A 19 2.46 -16.73 -8.50
N GLY A 20 1.62 -17.24 -7.61
CA GLY A 20 1.49 -18.68 -7.37
C GLY A 20 0.76 -19.44 -8.48
N ALA A 21 0.27 -20.64 -8.15
CA ALA A 21 -0.39 -21.53 -9.09
C ALA A 21 -1.60 -20.87 -9.80
N GLY A 22 -1.73 -21.13 -11.10
CA GLY A 22 -2.78 -20.56 -11.94
C GLY A 22 -2.49 -19.15 -12.47
N THR A 23 -1.29 -18.60 -12.18
CA THR A 23 -0.81 -17.38 -12.83
C THR A 23 -0.01 -17.72 -14.09
N GLN A 24 0.28 -16.71 -14.92
CA GLN A 24 1.16 -16.87 -16.10
C GLN A 24 2.57 -17.36 -15.77
N PHE A 25 3.01 -17.19 -14.51
CA PHE A 25 4.33 -17.62 -14.04
C PHE A 25 4.36 -19.08 -13.62
N PHE A 26 3.22 -19.61 -13.14
CA PHE A 26 3.06 -21.02 -12.73
C PHE A 26 1.73 -21.58 -13.25
N PRO A 27 1.66 -21.96 -14.54
CA PRO A 27 0.46 -22.56 -15.13
C PRO A 27 0.15 -23.92 -14.48
N LYS A 28 -1.14 -24.19 -14.24
CA LYS A 28 -1.61 -25.39 -13.54
C LYS A 28 -1.18 -26.72 -14.17
N ASN A 29 -0.94 -26.74 -15.49
CA ASN A 29 -0.68 -27.98 -16.23
C ASN A 29 0.78 -28.45 -16.19
N HIS A 30 1.73 -27.67 -15.64
CA HIS A 30 3.16 -27.96 -15.77
C HIS A 30 4.01 -27.76 -14.51
N SER A 31 3.42 -27.38 -13.37
CA SER A 31 4.18 -27.02 -12.17
C SER A 31 3.75 -27.83 -10.96
N LYS A 32 4.71 -28.40 -10.21
CA LYS A 32 4.46 -28.84 -8.83
C LYS A 32 4.16 -27.60 -7.99
N GLU A 33 3.07 -27.65 -7.21
CA GLU A 33 2.71 -26.58 -6.30
C GLU A 33 3.81 -26.40 -5.25
N ASP A 34 4.43 -25.23 -5.23
CA ASP A 34 5.33 -24.82 -4.15
C ASP A 34 4.57 -23.88 -3.21
N LEU A 35 4.21 -24.44 -2.05
CA LEU A 35 3.41 -23.81 -1.01
C LEU A 35 4.03 -22.50 -0.48
N ARG A 36 5.31 -22.21 -0.77
CA ARG A 36 5.96 -20.94 -0.41
C ARG A 36 5.40 -19.78 -1.22
N PHE A 37 5.07 -19.97 -2.50
CA PHE A 37 4.46 -18.93 -3.34
C PHE A 37 3.01 -18.68 -2.96
N GLU A 38 2.34 -19.71 -2.46
CA GLU A 38 0.95 -19.63 -2.01
C GLU A 38 0.82 -18.85 -0.70
N ASN A 39 1.74 -19.07 0.24
CA ASN A 39 1.67 -18.46 1.56
C ASN A 39 2.29 -17.07 1.68
N THR A 40 2.86 -16.54 0.61
CA THR A 40 3.48 -15.21 0.60
C THR A 40 2.42 -14.12 0.80
N PRO A 41 2.59 -13.22 1.80
CA PRO A 41 1.68 -12.09 1.97
C PRO A 41 1.89 -11.01 0.93
N GLU A 42 0.84 -10.24 0.67
CA GLU A 42 0.84 -9.15 -0.30
C GLU A 42 1.55 -7.93 0.25
N ILE A 43 1.44 -7.62 1.55
CA ILE A 43 2.20 -6.54 2.20
C ILE A 43 2.81 -7.07 3.49
N ALA A 44 4.11 -6.83 3.70
CA ALA A 44 4.79 -7.18 4.94
C ALA A 44 5.92 -6.21 5.28
N ILE A 45 6.14 -6.00 6.57
CA ILE A 45 7.38 -5.41 7.11
C ILE A 45 8.28 -6.54 7.60
N ARG A 46 9.56 -6.49 7.20
CA ARG A 46 10.57 -7.49 7.53
C ARG A 46 11.84 -6.84 8.08
N SER A 47 12.61 -7.58 8.88
CA SER A 47 13.94 -7.16 9.31
C SER A 47 14.89 -7.07 8.10
N LEU A 48 15.69 -6.00 8.07
CA LEU A 48 16.81 -5.83 7.15
C LEU A 48 18.07 -5.41 7.93
N ASN A 49 18.27 -6.00 9.12
CA ASN A 49 19.42 -5.72 9.95
C ASN A 49 20.62 -6.60 9.57
N ILE A 50 21.58 -6.05 8.83
CA ILE A 50 22.79 -6.78 8.41
C ILE A 50 23.70 -7.20 9.57
N LYS A 51 23.50 -6.65 10.78
CA LYS A 51 24.22 -7.07 11.99
C LYS A 51 23.62 -8.32 12.64
N ASP A 52 22.40 -8.69 12.25
CA ASP A 52 21.71 -9.88 12.73
C ASP A 52 21.23 -10.71 11.53
N LEU A 53 22.18 -11.38 10.90
CA LEU A 53 21.95 -12.19 9.70
C LEU A 53 20.93 -13.31 9.93
N SER A 54 20.82 -13.81 11.16
CA SER A 54 19.90 -14.88 11.53
C SER A 54 18.43 -14.48 11.41
N ARG A 55 18.14 -13.17 11.54
CA ARG A 55 16.78 -12.61 11.51
C ARG A 55 16.48 -11.86 10.20
N LEU A 56 17.40 -11.87 9.23
CA LEU A 56 17.20 -11.17 7.96
C LEU A 56 15.93 -11.68 7.24
N PHE A 57 15.11 -10.75 6.75
CA PHE A 57 13.83 -11.01 6.08
C PHE A 57 12.75 -11.74 6.90
N THR A 58 12.96 -11.91 8.21
CA THR A 58 11.90 -12.37 9.13
C THR A 58 10.94 -11.24 9.45
N TYR A 59 9.77 -11.56 10.02
CA TYR A 59 8.75 -10.56 10.35
C TYR A 59 9.11 -9.67 11.56
N ASP A 60 10.24 -9.89 12.22
CA ASP A 60 10.89 -9.12 13.32
C ASP A 60 10.04 -8.81 14.58
N ILE A 61 8.71 -8.87 14.49
CA ILE A 61 7.74 -8.45 15.49
C ILE A 61 6.73 -9.58 15.67
N ASN A 62 6.54 -9.98 16.93
CA ASN A 62 5.63 -11.05 17.32
C ASN A 62 4.36 -10.41 17.96
N PRO A 63 3.14 -10.82 17.58
CA PRO A 63 2.83 -11.86 16.59
C PRO A 63 2.99 -11.36 15.14
N SER A 64 3.52 -12.25 14.29
CA SER A 64 3.81 -11.93 12.87
C SER A 64 2.56 -11.62 12.05
N GLU A 65 1.39 -12.11 12.48
CA GLU A 65 0.11 -11.90 11.78
C GLU A 65 -0.35 -10.44 11.81
N ASP A 66 0.06 -9.68 12.82
CA ASP A 66 -0.30 -8.27 12.99
C ASP A 66 0.47 -7.32 12.05
N ASN A 67 1.51 -7.83 11.38
CA ASN A 67 2.42 -7.06 10.53
C ASN A 67 2.34 -7.44 9.05
N VAL A 68 1.27 -8.13 8.69
CA VAL A 68 1.09 -8.74 7.39
C VAL A 68 -0.30 -8.46 6.88
N PHE A 69 -0.39 -7.99 5.64
CA PHE A 69 -1.64 -8.04 4.87
C PHE A 69 -1.58 -9.29 3.99
N LYS A 70 -2.49 -10.25 4.24
CA LYS A 70 -2.60 -11.50 3.50
C LYS A 70 -4.00 -11.67 2.93
N ILE A 71 -4.10 -11.85 1.62
CA ILE A 71 -5.32 -12.27 0.92
C ILE A 71 -5.46 -13.79 1.10
N LYS A 72 -6.69 -14.26 1.36
CA LYS A 72 -6.96 -15.69 1.50
C LYS A 72 -6.62 -16.43 0.20
N GLN A 73 -5.98 -17.59 0.32
CA GLN A 73 -5.37 -18.31 -0.81
C GLN A 73 -6.38 -18.61 -1.93
N GLU A 74 -7.58 -19.04 -1.56
CA GLU A 74 -8.68 -19.39 -2.46
C GLU A 74 -9.18 -18.22 -3.33
N VAL A 75 -8.90 -16.97 -2.91
CA VAL A 75 -9.31 -15.76 -3.64
C VAL A 75 -8.14 -14.93 -4.16
N LYS A 76 -6.88 -15.33 -3.94
CA LYS A 76 -5.69 -14.62 -4.47
C LYS A 76 -5.69 -14.47 -5.99
N PRO A 77 -6.01 -15.50 -6.80
CA PRO A 77 -6.06 -15.33 -8.25
C PRO A 77 -7.10 -14.28 -8.69
N LYS A 78 -8.18 -14.12 -7.91
CA LYS A 78 -9.29 -13.20 -8.20
C LYS A 78 -9.08 -11.80 -7.65
N ASN A 79 -8.27 -11.61 -6.61
CA ASN A 79 -8.02 -10.33 -5.95
C ASN A 79 -6.54 -9.94 -6.05
N LYS A 80 -5.97 -10.11 -7.24
CA LYS A 80 -4.56 -9.85 -7.48
C LYS A 80 -4.26 -8.35 -7.32
N LEU A 81 -3.30 -8.04 -6.45
CA LEU A 81 -2.75 -6.69 -6.30
C LEU A 81 -1.48 -6.55 -7.14
N ASN A 82 -1.36 -5.49 -7.94
CA ASN A 82 -0.13 -5.16 -8.66
C ASN A 82 0.48 -3.90 -8.08
N PHE A 83 1.58 -4.07 -7.35
CA PHE A 83 2.29 -2.98 -6.70
C PHE A 83 3.05 -2.13 -7.72
N VAL A 84 2.85 -0.81 -7.68
CA VAL A 84 3.49 0.16 -8.58
C VAL A 84 4.69 0.79 -7.90
N HIS A 85 4.49 1.38 -6.71
CA HIS A 85 5.57 2.04 -5.99
C HIS A 85 5.28 2.11 -4.49
N ALA A 86 6.34 2.06 -3.68
CA ALA A 86 6.27 2.31 -2.24
C ALA A 86 7.28 3.38 -1.86
N PHE A 87 6.84 4.40 -1.14
CA PHE A 87 7.64 5.58 -0.81
C PHE A 87 7.34 6.10 0.59
N ILE A 88 8.23 6.93 1.13
CA ILE A 88 8.03 7.62 2.41
C ILE A 88 7.57 9.04 2.12
N GLN A 89 6.56 9.49 2.87
CA GLN A 89 6.20 10.90 2.94
C GLN A 89 5.98 11.25 4.42
N LYS A 90 6.82 12.15 4.94
CA LYS A 90 6.91 12.49 6.38
C LYS A 90 7.11 11.22 7.24
N THR A 91 6.18 10.94 8.16
CA THR A 91 6.24 9.82 9.11
C THR A 91 5.43 8.61 8.65
N TYR A 92 5.05 8.55 7.37
CA TYR A 92 4.21 7.51 6.81
C TYR A 92 4.90 6.86 5.61
N SER A 93 4.67 5.56 5.44
CA SER A 93 4.91 4.88 4.17
C SER A 93 3.61 4.81 3.39
N TYR A 94 3.69 5.12 2.11
CA TYR A 94 2.60 4.94 1.17
C TYR A 94 2.95 3.82 0.19
N ILE A 95 1.94 3.08 -0.22
CA ILE A 95 2.05 2.03 -1.23
C ILE A 95 0.97 2.27 -2.27
N ALA A 96 1.38 2.53 -3.51
CA ALA A 96 0.47 2.66 -4.63
C ALA A 96 0.42 1.34 -5.40
N PHE A 97 -0.78 0.83 -5.66
CA PHE A 97 -1.00 -0.44 -6.33
C PHE A 97 -2.32 -0.45 -7.12
N ASN A 98 -2.41 -1.32 -8.11
CA ASN A 98 -3.67 -1.59 -8.81
C ASN A 98 -4.32 -2.83 -8.22
N ASN A 99 -5.63 -2.77 -7.96
CA ASN A 99 -6.43 -3.93 -7.64
C ASN A 99 -7.06 -4.46 -8.94
N ASP A 100 -6.58 -5.61 -9.42
CA ASP A 100 -7.10 -6.28 -10.61
C ASP A 100 -8.31 -7.17 -10.28
N ALA A 101 -8.90 -7.01 -9.08
CA ALA A 101 -10.10 -7.73 -8.72
C ALA A 101 -11.19 -7.57 -9.79
N LYS A 102 -11.82 -8.70 -10.14
CA LYS A 102 -12.97 -8.77 -11.06
C LYS A 102 -12.70 -8.34 -12.52
N MET A 103 -11.45 -8.13 -12.97
CA MET A 103 -11.11 -7.77 -14.37
C MET A 103 -11.67 -8.69 -15.49
N GLY A 104 -12.34 -9.80 -15.15
CA GLY A 104 -13.07 -10.68 -16.09
C GLY A 104 -14.57 -10.38 -16.25
N HIS A 105 -15.15 -9.45 -15.50
CA HIS A 105 -16.53 -9.00 -15.71
C HIS A 105 -16.56 -7.78 -16.64
N LYS A 106 -17.52 -7.73 -17.58
CA LYS A 106 -17.65 -6.71 -18.65
C LYS A 106 -17.70 -5.25 -18.16
N GLU A 107 -17.80 -5.01 -16.85
CA GLU A 107 -17.90 -3.69 -16.23
C GLU A 107 -16.82 -3.40 -15.17
N SER A 108 -15.94 -4.36 -14.86
CA SER A 108 -14.97 -4.18 -13.77
C SER A 108 -13.67 -3.58 -14.28
N GLN A 109 -13.51 -2.27 -14.14
CA GLN A 109 -12.23 -1.64 -14.40
C GLN A 109 -11.28 -1.81 -13.20
N PRO A 110 -9.97 -2.01 -13.44
CA PRO A 110 -8.99 -2.02 -12.36
C PRO A 110 -9.03 -0.69 -11.61
N ASN A 111 -9.08 -0.76 -10.28
CA ASN A 111 -9.07 0.43 -9.44
C ASN A 111 -7.70 0.57 -8.80
N SER A 112 -7.07 1.72 -9.04
CA SER A 112 -5.84 2.07 -8.35
C SER A 112 -6.14 2.47 -6.92
N MET A 113 -5.25 2.07 -6.02
CA MET A 113 -5.35 2.31 -4.60
C MET A 113 -4.06 2.95 -4.11
N LEU A 114 -4.20 3.86 -3.16
CA LEU A 114 -3.11 4.37 -2.34
C LEU A 114 -3.35 3.89 -0.91
N SER A 115 -2.44 3.07 -0.38
CA SER A 115 -2.45 2.72 1.04
C SER A 115 -1.41 3.52 1.81
N ARG A 116 -1.67 3.71 3.10
CA ARG A 116 -0.79 4.40 4.04
C ARG A 116 -0.63 3.57 5.31
N ILE A 117 0.60 3.50 5.80
CA ILE A 117 0.97 2.82 7.06
C ILE A 117 1.82 3.81 7.88
N CYS A 118 1.57 3.89 9.18
CA CYS A 118 2.42 4.65 10.10
C CYS A 118 3.80 4.03 10.18
N LEU A 119 4.85 4.84 10.07
CA LEU A 119 6.20 4.40 10.40
C LEU A 119 6.51 4.80 11.83
N ASP A 120 6.96 3.84 12.64
CA ASP A 120 7.58 4.08 13.94
C ASP A 120 8.98 4.69 13.73
N THR A 121 9.00 5.93 13.24
CA THR A 121 10.18 6.78 13.09
C THR A 121 10.52 7.45 14.43
N GLU A 122 11.73 7.97 14.57
CA GLU A 122 12.30 8.55 15.81
C GLU A 122 11.60 9.83 16.35
N SER A 123 10.28 9.95 16.24
CA SER A 123 9.53 10.95 16.97
C SER A 123 9.64 10.68 18.47
N ARG A 124 10.38 11.53 19.20
CA ARG A 124 10.51 11.60 20.67
C ARG A 124 9.19 11.80 21.45
N ARG A 125 8.03 11.53 20.86
CA ARG A 125 6.77 11.57 21.61
C ARG A 125 6.70 10.30 22.46
N LYS A 126 6.79 10.49 23.78
CA LYS A 126 6.52 9.49 24.83
C LYS A 126 5.33 8.62 24.45
N SER A 127 5.56 7.49 23.79
CA SER A 127 4.58 6.43 23.70
C SER A 127 4.73 5.61 24.97
N SER A 128 3.76 5.73 25.85
CA SER A 128 3.53 4.83 26.96
C SER A 128 3.31 3.42 26.42
N GLY A 129 4.29 2.53 26.62
CA GLY A 129 4.13 1.08 26.43
C GLY A 129 5.08 0.46 25.39
N PRO A 130 5.45 -0.82 25.54
CA PRO A 130 6.31 -1.57 24.63
C PRO A 130 5.61 -2.06 23.36
N ASP A 131 4.34 -1.69 23.14
CA ASP A 131 3.56 -2.12 21.98
C ASP A 131 3.95 -1.29 20.75
N SER A 132 4.87 -1.84 19.95
CA SER A 132 5.10 -1.38 18.57
C SER A 132 3.78 -1.36 17.82
N ARG A 133 3.40 -0.21 17.25
CA ARG A 133 2.11 -0.07 16.57
C ARG A 133 2.00 -1.09 15.45
N LYS A 134 0.95 -1.90 15.46
CA LYS A 134 0.74 -2.97 14.49
C LYS A 134 0.56 -2.36 13.09
N LEU A 135 1.12 -3.00 12.06
CA LEU A 135 0.94 -2.56 10.66
C LEU A 135 -0.55 -2.42 10.34
N THR A 136 -1.35 -3.39 10.77
CA THR A 136 -2.80 -3.47 10.54
C THR A 136 -3.59 -2.34 11.19
N GLU A 137 -3.15 -1.80 12.33
CA GLU A 137 -3.88 -0.74 13.04
C GLU A 137 -3.81 0.62 12.35
N SER A 138 -2.72 0.87 11.62
CA SER A 138 -2.50 2.12 10.90
C SER A 138 -2.79 2.04 9.41
N TYR A 139 -2.99 0.83 8.89
CA TYR A 139 -3.31 0.58 7.49
C TYR A 139 -4.62 1.25 7.12
N ILE A 140 -4.56 2.10 6.10
CA ILE A 140 -5.74 2.64 5.43
C ILE A 140 -5.48 2.59 3.93
N GLN A 141 -6.53 2.35 3.16
CA GLN A 141 -6.49 2.39 1.70
C GLN A 141 -7.54 3.36 1.19
N MET A 142 -7.21 4.10 0.14
CA MET A 142 -8.14 4.98 -0.54
C MET A 142 -8.04 4.79 -2.05
N PRO A 143 -9.15 4.91 -2.78
CA PRO A 143 -9.12 4.86 -4.23
C PRO A 143 -8.31 6.05 -4.77
N LEU A 144 -7.55 5.78 -5.83
CA LEU A 144 -6.79 6.78 -6.55
C LEU A 144 -7.26 6.77 -8.00
N GLN A 145 -7.84 7.86 -8.45
CA GLN A 145 -8.31 8.01 -9.82
C GLN A 145 -8.16 9.47 -10.23
N CYS A 146 -8.15 9.71 -11.54
CA CYS A 146 -8.24 11.07 -12.03
C CYS A 146 -9.14 11.22 -13.25
N GLY A 147 -9.52 12.46 -13.50
CA GLY A 147 -10.50 12.82 -14.51
C GLY A 147 -11.92 12.94 -13.96
N SER A 148 -12.85 13.31 -14.84
CA SER A 148 -14.24 13.65 -14.51
C SER A 148 -15.15 13.39 -15.71
N ASN A 149 -16.47 13.37 -15.50
CA ASN A 149 -17.48 13.36 -16.57
C ASN A 149 -17.33 12.24 -17.63
N GLY A 150 -16.93 11.04 -17.21
CA GLY A 150 -16.76 9.87 -18.10
C GLY A 150 -15.34 9.67 -18.63
N ASP A 151 -14.47 10.68 -18.50
CA ASP A 151 -13.03 10.56 -18.79
C ASP A 151 -12.24 10.21 -17.55
N ILE A 152 -12.50 9.01 -17.03
CA ILE A 152 -11.87 8.49 -15.81
C ILE A 152 -10.66 7.65 -16.21
N TYR A 153 -9.50 8.00 -15.65
CA TYR A 153 -8.25 7.25 -15.72
C TYR A 153 -8.04 6.58 -14.36
N ASN A 154 -8.17 5.26 -14.32
CA ASN A 154 -8.25 4.48 -13.08
C ASN A 154 -7.15 3.43 -12.92
N ARG A 155 -6.34 3.19 -13.96
CA ARG A 155 -5.18 2.31 -13.87
C ARG A 155 -3.90 3.11 -13.72
N LEU A 156 -3.23 2.96 -12.59
CA LEU A 156 -2.00 3.64 -12.28
C LEU A 156 -0.81 2.93 -12.94
N LEU A 157 -0.02 3.69 -13.67
CA LEU A 157 1.19 3.22 -14.33
C LEU A 157 2.46 3.55 -13.53
N SER A 158 2.51 4.74 -12.95
CA SER A 158 3.66 5.22 -12.16
C SER A 158 3.22 6.32 -11.20
N VAL A 159 3.90 6.43 -10.06
CA VAL A 159 3.75 7.57 -9.14
C VAL A 159 5.09 8.10 -8.69
N TYR A 160 5.12 9.40 -8.40
CA TYR A 160 6.29 10.07 -7.89
C TYR A 160 5.89 11.16 -6.87
N PRO A 161 6.31 11.05 -5.59
CA PRO A 161 6.14 12.12 -4.63
C PRO A 161 7.18 13.23 -4.90
N ALA A 162 6.76 14.49 -4.85
CA ALA A 162 7.65 15.64 -5.03
C ALA A 162 7.23 16.84 -4.18
N GLU A 163 8.20 17.70 -3.85
CA GLU A 163 7.94 19.01 -3.25
C GLU A 163 8.07 20.09 -4.33
N ILE A 164 7.08 20.98 -4.40
CA ILE A 164 7.01 22.07 -5.36
C ILE A 164 7.08 23.38 -4.58
N GLN A 165 7.98 24.28 -4.98
CA GLN A 165 8.02 25.62 -4.42
C GLN A 165 6.87 26.47 -4.97
N ALA A 166 5.97 26.91 -4.10
CA ALA A 166 4.79 27.66 -4.47
C ALA A 166 5.06 29.16 -4.66
N GLY A 167 6.06 29.54 -5.45
CA GLY A 167 6.39 30.94 -5.75
C GLY A 167 6.83 31.78 -4.54
N PRO A 168 7.09 33.09 -4.72
CA PRO A 168 7.61 33.95 -3.68
C PRO A 168 6.64 34.09 -2.49
N GLY A 169 7.10 33.82 -1.28
CA GLY A 169 6.32 34.01 -0.04
C GLY A 169 5.43 32.85 0.37
N ARG A 170 5.42 31.71 -0.35
CA ARG A 170 4.75 30.48 0.10
C ARG A 170 5.77 29.38 0.39
N GLY A 171 5.48 28.56 1.39
CA GLY A 171 6.29 27.38 1.71
C GLY A 171 6.21 26.30 0.62
N PRO A 172 7.11 25.30 0.65
CA PRO A 172 7.03 24.16 -0.26
C PRO A 172 5.74 23.37 -0.03
N GLU A 173 5.10 22.95 -1.11
CA GLU A 173 3.92 22.09 -1.10
C GLU A 173 4.28 20.69 -1.63
N SER A 174 3.88 19.65 -0.90
CA SER A 174 4.12 18.27 -1.32
C SER A 174 2.97 17.75 -2.18
N TYR A 175 3.31 17.15 -3.32
CA TYR A 175 2.39 16.55 -4.27
C TYR A 175 2.75 15.08 -4.54
N LEU A 176 1.73 14.27 -4.78
CA LEU A 176 1.85 12.97 -5.41
C LEU A 176 1.47 13.14 -6.89
N PHE A 177 2.45 12.97 -7.77
CA PHE A 177 2.19 12.87 -9.21
C PHE A 177 1.91 11.42 -9.57
N GLY A 178 0.92 11.17 -10.40
CA GLY A 178 0.60 9.85 -10.91
C GLY A 178 0.30 9.89 -12.40
N VAL A 179 0.84 8.91 -13.13
CA VAL A 179 0.48 8.65 -14.53
C VAL A 179 -0.56 7.54 -14.53
N PHE A 180 -1.72 7.81 -15.10
CA PHE A 180 -2.83 6.87 -15.19
C PHE A 180 -3.17 6.58 -16.63
N SER A 181 -3.65 5.37 -16.92
CA SER A 181 -4.18 4.97 -18.21
C SER A 181 -5.67 4.66 -18.14
N LYS A 182 -6.36 4.86 -19.26
CA LYS A 182 -7.70 4.37 -19.56
C LYS A 182 -7.61 3.14 -20.49
N ALA A 183 -8.71 2.41 -20.67
CA ALA A 183 -8.75 1.12 -21.37
C ALA A 183 -8.28 1.17 -22.85
N ASP A 184 -8.31 2.34 -23.48
CA ASP A 184 -7.89 2.65 -24.85
C ASP A 184 -6.40 3.01 -24.99
N ARG A 185 -5.61 2.86 -23.91
CA ARG A 185 -4.19 3.25 -23.82
C ARG A 185 -3.94 4.76 -23.83
N GLU A 186 -4.97 5.58 -23.74
CA GLU A 186 -4.77 6.99 -23.40
C GLU A 186 -4.23 7.11 -21.98
N SER A 187 -3.38 8.11 -21.76
CA SER A 187 -2.74 8.33 -20.47
C SER A 187 -2.84 9.79 -20.04
N ALA A 188 -3.01 10.00 -18.74
CA ALA A 188 -3.08 11.32 -18.11
C ALA A 188 -2.06 11.43 -16.98
N LEU A 189 -1.46 12.61 -16.82
CA LEU A 189 -0.68 13.00 -15.66
C LEU A 189 -1.58 13.76 -14.69
N CYS A 190 -1.65 13.27 -13.45
CA CYS A 190 -2.52 13.80 -12.41
C CYS A 190 -1.69 14.14 -11.16
N ALA A 191 -2.07 15.20 -10.46
CA ALA A 191 -1.36 15.69 -9.29
C ALA A 191 -2.30 15.79 -8.09
N PHE A 192 -1.92 15.17 -6.98
CA PHE A 192 -2.69 15.15 -5.74
C PHE A 192 -1.88 15.85 -4.66
N ARG A 193 -2.46 16.87 -4.01
CA ARG A 193 -1.81 17.49 -2.85
C ARG A 193 -1.82 16.52 -1.69
N PHE A 194 -0.67 16.30 -1.04
CA PHE A 194 -0.62 15.45 0.15
C PHE A 194 -1.50 15.99 1.28
N ARG A 195 -1.70 17.32 1.36
CA ARG A 195 -2.63 17.90 2.34
C ARG A 195 -4.06 17.40 2.14
N ASP A 196 -4.50 17.32 0.89
CA ASP A 196 -5.87 16.90 0.54
C ASP A 196 -6.02 15.39 0.78
N ILE A 197 -5.01 14.58 0.43
CA ILE A 197 -4.93 13.15 0.77
C ILE A 197 -5.07 12.92 2.29
N GLU A 198 -4.34 13.71 3.08
CA GLU A 198 -4.34 13.57 4.53
C GLU A 198 -5.64 14.01 5.20
N GLU A 199 -6.32 15.02 4.65
CA GLU A 199 -7.66 15.41 5.11
C GLU A 199 -8.69 14.33 4.79
N GLU A 200 -8.66 13.76 3.58
CA GLU A 200 -9.57 12.68 3.19
C GLU A 200 -9.40 11.46 4.11
N ILE A 201 -8.16 11.05 4.39
CA ILE A 201 -7.88 9.98 5.35
C ILE A 201 -8.42 10.32 6.76
N ARG A 202 -8.20 11.56 7.22
CA ARG A 202 -8.69 12.00 8.54
C ARG A 202 -10.20 11.96 8.61
N GLN A 203 -10.88 12.43 7.57
CA GLN A 203 -12.33 12.44 7.50
C GLN A 203 -12.90 11.02 7.44
N ALA A 204 -12.32 10.13 6.64
CA ALA A 204 -12.71 8.72 6.58
C ALA A 204 -12.61 8.03 7.95
N ARG A 205 -11.51 8.28 8.70
CA ARG A 205 -11.36 7.73 10.05
C ARG A 205 -12.39 8.29 11.03
N ARG A 206 -12.64 9.61 11.01
CA ARG A 206 -13.68 10.24 11.85
C ARG A 206 -15.06 9.65 11.57
N ASN A 207 -15.42 9.50 10.30
CA ASN A 207 -16.71 8.94 9.89
C ASN A 207 -16.88 7.50 10.39
N CYS A 208 -15.82 6.68 10.29
CA CYS A 208 -15.83 5.30 10.79
C CYS A 208 -15.91 5.22 12.34
N SER A 209 -15.32 6.16 13.06
CA SER A 209 -15.40 6.20 14.54
C SER A 209 -16.72 6.76 15.06
N ASN A 210 -17.39 7.62 14.28
CA ASN A 210 -18.62 8.30 14.69
C ASN A 210 -19.90 7.63 14.18
N SER A 211 -19.80 6.64 13.29
CA SER A 211 -20.96 5.87 12.86
C SER A 211 -21.51 5.07 14.05
N PRO A 212 -22.82 5.18 14.39
CA PRO A 212 -23.44 4.24 15.30
C PRO A 212 -23.22 2.85 14.73
N SER A 213 -22.75 1.92 15.56
CA SER A 213 -22.67 0.50 15.25
C SER A 213 -24.05 0.00 14.83
N SER A 214 -24.40 0.06 13.54
CA SER A 214 -25.41 -0.82 13.00
C SER A 214 -24.75 -2.19 12.92
N ASP A 215 -25.21 -3.10 13.78
CA ASP A 215 -24.69 -4.43 13.98
C ASP A 215 -24.18 -5.10 12.70
N VAL A 216 -22.94 -5.57 12.74
CA VAL A 216 -22.42 -6.54 11.79
C VAL A 216 -23.13 -7.86 12.11
N GLN A 217 -24.26 -8.11 11.44
CA GLN A 217 -24.92 -9.43 11.38
C GLN A 217 -24.35 -10.28 10.25
#